data_AF-A0A832UNW8-F1
#
_entry.id   AF-A0A832UNW8-F1
#
_cell.length_a   1.000
_cell.length_b   1.000
_cell.length_c   1.000
_cell.angle_alpha   90.00
_cell.angle_beta   90.00
_cell.angle_gamma   90.00
#
_symmetry.space_group_name_H-M   'P 1'
#
loop_
_entity.id
_entity.type
_entity.pdbx_description
1 polymer ?
#
loop_
_entity_poly.entity_id
_entity_poly.type
_entity_poly.pdbx_seq_one_letter_code
_entity_poly.pdbx_strand_id
1 'polypeptide(L)'
;MQKPYIQHKGKVVETGGKFKHIMAITLDPQTHYKDGVIRCITKREGDVEVKGYVDRSELYKIKGDSLERFELGQKLKIKNEEEIINQLTSKGWDFIGLEDPDIWIDAKTDLTHLYFTIPIIPKEKSKKEKSKIHLGHAVGRSLDSLEMTIPVLLDNGKFRAKELSVAPVNKKGFRFNLIESKDRQTGTSYSIVQVAVAKDMGKPWEYGNIVFHPKNHNIPFI
;
A
#
# COMPACT_ATOMS: atom_id res chain seq x y z
N MET A 1 9.91 33.38 2.31
CA MET A 1 8.84 32.47 1.83
C MET A 1 8.33 31.68 3.03
N GLN A 2 7.03 31.72 3.32
CA GLN A 2 6.43 30.79 4.28
C GLN A 2 6.47 29.39 3.68
N LYS A 3 6.96 28.41 4.44
CA LYS A 3 6.86 27.01 4.03
C LYS A 3 5.36 26.66 3.95
N PRO A 4 4.88 26.03 2.86
CA PRO A 4 3.47 25.66 2.73
C PRO A 4 3.08 24.48 3.64
N TYR A 5 3.96 24.06 4.54
CA TYR A 5 3.76 22.94 5.44
C TYR A 5 4.42 23.21 6.80
N ILE A 6 3.81 22.67 7.85
CA ILE A 6 4.41 22.59 9.18
C ILE A 6 5.16 21.27 9.24
N GLN A 7 6.49 21.33 9.30
CA GLN A 7 7.29 20.15 9.58
C GLN A 7 7.21 19.86 11.08
N HIS A 8 6.56 18.77 11.45
CA HIS A 8 6.55 18.32 12.84
C HIS A 8 7.98 18.01 13.29
N LYS A 9 8.42 18.54 14.45
CA LYS A 9 9.78 18.34 14.97
C LYS A 9 10.03 16.93 15.52
N GLY A 10 8.96 16.20 15.87
CA GLY A 10 9.07 14.86 16.43
C GLY A 10 9.27 13.79 15.35
N LYS A 11 10.30 12.95 15.51
CA LYS A 11 10.30 11.57 15.00
C LYS A 11 9.33 10.74 15.87
N VAL A 12 8.89 9.56 15.42
CA VAL A 12 8.19 8.62 16.33
C VAL A 12 9.13 8.33 17.51
N VAL A 13 8.78 8.83 18.70
CA VAL A 13 9.73 8.93 19.84
C VAL A 13 9.76 7.65 20.66
N GLU A 14 8.65 6.89 20.73
CA GLU A 14 8.53 5.70 21.56
C GLU A 14 7.67 4.64 20.88
N THR A 15 8.23 3.44 20.69
CA THR A 15 7.47 2.25 20.32
C THR A 15 7.32 1.41 21.59
N GLY A 16 6.10 0.98 21.95
CA GLY A 16 5.82 0.20 23.16
C GLY A 16 6.42 -1.21 23.18
N GLY A 17 7.52 -1.45 22.46
CA GLY A 17 8.30 -2.70 22.44
C GLY A 17 7.70 -3.85 21.64
N LYS A 18 6.40 -3.84 21.34
CA LYS A 18 5.71 -4.96 20.66
C LYS A 18 6.27 -5.27 19.26
N PHE A 19 6.60 -4.23 18.50
CA PHE A 19 7.22 -4.37 17.18
C PHE A 19 8.50 -3.55 17.11
N LYS A 20 9.55 -4.17 16.57
CA LYS A 20 10.84 -3.49 16.37
C LYS A 20 10.76 -2.41 15.28
N HIS A 21 9.91 -2.61 14.27
CA HIS A 21 9.77 -1.71 13.14
C HIS A 21 8.31 -1.48 12.76
N ILE A 22 8.01 -0.21 12.50
CA ILE A 22 6.75 0.33 12.03
C ILE A 22 7.06 1.12 10.76
N MET A 23 6.31 0.90 9.69
CA MET A 23 6.67 1.39 8.36
C MET A 23 5.71 2.45 7.81
N ALA A 24 4.41 2.20 7.90
CA ALA A 24 3.38 3.05 7.30
C ALA A 24 2.18 3.18 8.22
N ILE A 25 1.55 4.35 8.22
CA ILE A 25 0.35 4.69 8.97
C ILE A 25 -0.63 5.38 8.03
N THR A 26 -1.90 5.01 8.11
CA THR A 26 -2.99 5.70 7.44
C THR A 26 -4.12 5.91 8.44
N LEU A 27 -4.73 7.09 8.40
CA LEU A 27 -5.71 7.52 9.40
C LEU A 27 -7.09 7.63 8.75
N ASP A 28 -8.11 7.20 9.48
CA ASP A 28 -9.49 7.22 9.00
C ASP A 28 -10.11 8.62 9.15
N PRO A 29 -10.40 9.33 8.05
CA PRO A 29 -11.00 10.65 8.12
C PRO A 29 -12.42 10.65 8.68
N GLN A 30 -13.18 9.54 8.63
CA GLN A 30 -14.52 9.46 9.23
C GLN A 30 -14.49 9.58 10.76
N THR A 31 -13.37 9.21 11.38
CA THR A 31 -13.18 9.28 12.84
C THR A 31 -12.50 10.57 13.30
N HIS A 32 -12.42 11.58 12.42
CA HIS A 32 -11.58 12.76 12.60
C HIS A 32 -10.10 12.38 12.86
N TYR A 33 -9.61 11.36 12.15
CA TYR A 33 -8.24 10.87 12.22
C TYR A 33 -7.83 10.30 13.59
N LYS A 34 -8.81 9.92 14.41
CA LYS A 34 -8.56 9.29 15.71
C LYS A 34 -8.25 7.82 15.58
N ASP A 35 -8.89 7.14 14.63
CA ASP A 35 -8.62 5.75 14.32
C ASP A 35 -7.83 5.61 13.01
N GLY A 36 -7.21 4.46 12.80
CA GLY A 36 -6.45 4.20 11.58
C GLY A 36 -5.90 2.79 11.50
N VAL A 37 -5.04 2.59 10.51
CA VAL A 37 -4.33 1.33 10.25
C VAL A 37 -2.83 1.61 10.19
N ILE A 38 -2.05 0.72 10.79
CA ILE A 38 -0.60 0.78 10.80
C ILE A 38 0.01 -0.52 10.32
N ARG A 39 1.08 -0.44 9.53
CA ARG A 39 1.88 -1.59 9.09
C ARG A 39 2.99 -1.87 10.09
N CYS A 40 2.97 -3.07 10.66
CA CYS A 40 3.97 -3.54 11.61
C CYS A 40 4.78 -4.70 11.02
N ILE A 41 6.12 -4.64 11.13
CA ILE A 41 6.98 -5.75 10.72
C ILE A 41 7.00 -6.80 11.82
N THR A 42 6.58 -8.02 11.48
CA THR A 42 6.49 -9.16 12.42
C THR A 42 7.72 -10.05 12.36
N LYS A 43 8.39 -10.12 11.19
CA LYS A 43 9.61 -10.89 10.99
C LYS A 43 10.46 -10.24 9.90
N ARG A 44 11.78 -10.22 10.09
CA ARG A 44 12.76 -9.87 9.07
C ARG A 44 13.67 -11.06 8.80
N GLU A 45 13.91 -11.35 7.54
CA GLU A 45 14.85 -12.36 7.07
C GLU A 45 15.93 -11.69 6.22
N GLY A 46 17.20 -11.90 6.57
CA GLY A 46 18.33 -11.22 5.92
C GLY A 46 18.66 -9.86 6.54
N ASP A 47 19.57 -9.14 5.89
CA ASP A 47 20.11 -7.86 6.33
C ASP A 47 19.54 -6.72 5.46
N VAL A 48 19.07 -5.65 6.08
CA VAL A 48 18.50 -4.48 5.37
C VAL A 48 19.53 -3.79 4.48
N GLU A 49 20.82 -3.89 4.80
CA GLU A 49 21.92 -3.35 4.01
C GLU A 49 22.26 -4.25 2.81
N VAL A 50 21.72 -5.48 2.79
CA VAL A 50 22.00 -6.47 1.75
C VAL A 50 20.76 -6.69 0.88
N LYS A 51 20.98 -6.67 -0.44
CA LYS A 51 19.91 -6.95 -1.40
C LYS A 51 19.26 -8.31 -1.12
N GLY A 52 17.94 -8.30 -0.99
CA GLY A 52 17.12 -9.51 -0.90
C GLY A 52 16.72 -9.92 0.52
N TYR A 53 16.80 -9.01 1.49
CA TYR A 53 16.04 -9.18 2.73
C TYR A 53 14.54 -9.24 2.46
N VAL A 54 13.80 -9.84 3.38
CA VAL A 54 12.35 -9.98 3.33
C VAL A 54 11.77 -9.53 4.66
N ASP A 55 10.88 -8.56 4.60
CA ASP A 55 10.06 -8.17 5.74
C ASP A 55 8.69 -8.82 5.59
N ARG A 56 8.27 -9.52 6.64
CA ARG A 56 6.87 -9.96 6.79
C ARG A 56 6.15 -8.96 7.65
N SER A 57 4.94 -8.60 7.24
CA SER A 57 4.17 -7.57 7.94
C SER A 57 2.71 -7.92 8.12
N GLU A 58 2.12 -7.24 9.09
CA GLU A 58 0.71 -7.32 9.40
C GLU A 58 0.16 -5.91 9.60
N LEU A 59 -1.12 -5.73 9.29
CA LEU A 59 -1.85 -4.50 9.56
C LEU A 59 -2.51 -4.58 10.94
N TYR A 60 -2.36 -3.52 11.73
CA TYR A 60 -2.99 -3.37 13.03
C TYR A 60 -3.86 -2.11 13.04
N LYS A 61 -4.96 -2.17 13.79
CA LYS A 61 -5.74 -0.96 14.10
C LYS A 61 -4.97 -0.11 15.09
N ILE A 62 -5.13 1.20 14.98
CA ILE A 62 -4.60 2.17 15.92
C ILE A 62 -5.70 3.14 16.34
N LYS A 63 -5.55 3.72 17.53
CA LYS A 63 -6.44 4.75 18.06
C LYS A 63 -5.66 5.81 18.80
N GLY A 64 -6.02 7.08 18.65
CA GLY A 64 -5.40 8.20 19.33
C GLY A 64 -6.41 9.31 19.56
N ASP A 65 -6.21 10.07 20.65
CA ASP A 65 -7.00 11.27 20.92
C ASP A 65 -6.41 12.52 20.24
N SER A 66 -5.20 12.41 19.66
CA SER A 66 -4.50 13.46 18.92
C SER A 66 -3.61 12.84 17.83
N LEU A 67 -3.08 13.67 16.93
CA LEU A 67 -2.11 13.24 15.90
C LEU A 67 -0.69 13.00 16.46
N GLU A 68 -0.47 13.26 17.75
CA GLU A 68 0.85 13.12 18.39
C GLU A 68 1.10 11.71 18.93
N ARG A 69 0.03 10.98 19.30
CA ARG A 69 0.12 9.66 19.90
C ARG A 69 -1.02 8.77 19.44
N PHE A 70 -0.63 7.56 19.02
CA PHE A 70 -1.54 6.48 18.70
C PHE A 70 -1.19 5.24 19.53
N GLU A 71 -2.22 4.58 20.02
CA GLU A 71 -2.16 3.31 20.72
C GLU A 71 -2.44 2.18 19.74
N LEU A 72 -1.59 1.16 19.82
CA LEU A 72 -1.68 0.00 18.96
C LEU A 72 -2.74 -0.97 19.47
N GLY A 73 -3.75 -1.21 18.66
CA GLY A 73 -4.85 -2.11 18.95
C GLY A 73 -4.62 -3.54 18.47
N GLN A 74 -5.71 -4.17 18.05
CA GLN A 74 -5.74 -5.54 17.54
C GLN A 74 -5.29 -5.59 16.06
N LYS A 75 -4.84 -6.77 15.61
CA LYS A 75 -4.62 -7.05 14.18
C LYS A 75 -5.90 -6.72 13.41
N LEU A 76 -5.77 -6.02 12.29
CA LEU A 76 -6.88 -5.72 11.41
C LEU A 76 -7.42 -7.04 10.83
N LYS A 77 -8.72 -7.26 10.98
CA LYS A 77 -9.40 -8.43 10.41
C LYS A 77 -10.12 -8.00 9.15
N ILE A 78 -9.77 -8.62 8.03
CA ILE A 78 -10.45 -8.39 6.76
C ILE A 78 -11.12 -9.70 6.35
N LYS A 79 -12.44 -9.65 6.13
CA LYS A 79 -13.21 -10.82 5.70
C LYS A 79 -12.73 -11.26 4.31
N ASN A 80 -12.68 -12.58 4.08
CA ASN A 80 -12.21 -13.23 2.85
C ASN A 80 -10.73 -13.01 2.49
N GLU A 81 -9.89 -12.45 3.37
CA GLU A 81 -8.46 -12.22 3.09
C GLU A 81 -7.75 -13.50 2.65
N GLU A 82 -7.88 -14.57 3.44
CA GLU A 82 -7.24 -15.86 3.15
C GLU A 82 -7.68 -16.43 1.79
N GLU A 83 -8.98 -16.34 1.48
CA GLU A 83 -9.53 -16.81 0.21
C GLU A 83 -8.92 -16.07 -0.98
N ILE A 84 -8.91 -14.73 -0.94
CA ILE A 84 -8.35 -13.92 -2.03
C ILE A 84 -6.84 -14.12 -2.14
N ILE A 85 -6.10 -14.16 -1.03
CA ILE A 85 -4.65 -14.40 -1.05
C ILE A 85 -4.31 -15.77 -1.62
N ASN A 86 -5.09 -16.81 -1.31
CA ASN A 86 -4.92 -18.15 -1.87
C ASN A 86 -5.16 -18.17 -3.39
N GLN A 87 -6.09 -17.37 -3.92
CA GLN A 87 -6.30 -17.24 -5.36
C GLN A 87 -5.10 -16.56 -6.07
N LEU A 88 -4.40 -15.65 -5.39
CA LEU A 88 -3.24 -14.94 -5.94
C LEU A 88 -1.93 -15.73 -5.79
N THR A 89 -1.87 -16.65 -4.82
CA THR A 89 -0.65 -17.36 -4.42
C THR A 89 -0.66 -18.81 -4.95
N SER A 90 0.14 -19.08 -5.97
CA SER A 90 0.36 -20.44 -6.50
C SER A 90 1.43 -21.20 -5.72
N LYS A 91 1.48 -22.54 -5.86
CA LYS A 91 2.57 -23.36 -5.30
C LYS A 91 3.95 -22.80 -5.68
N GLY A 92 4.86 -22.72 -4.71
CA GLY A 92 6.20 -22.14 -4.88
C GLY A 92 6.28 -20.63 -4.62
N TRP A 93 5.15 -19.98 -4.38
CA TRP A 93 5.08 -18.55 -4.04
C TRP A 93 4.69 -18.36 -2.58
N ASP A 94 5.03 -17.19 -2.06
CA ASP A 94 4.86 -16.83 -0.66
C ASP A 94 4.33 -15.40 -0.52
N PHE A 95 3.23 -15.27 0.19
CA PHE A 95 2.66 -13.99 0.57
C PHE A 95 3.33 -13.51 1.87
N ILE A 96 3.77 -12.25 1.89
CA ILE A 96 4.57 -11.71 3.00
C ILE A 96 3.84 -10.65 3.84
N GLY A 97 2.58 -10.33 3.52
CA GLY A 97 1.76 -9.40 4.28
C GLY A 97 1.08 -8.35 3.42
N LEU A 98 0.10 -7.66 3.99
CA LEU A 98 -0.51 -6.48 3.38
C LEU A 98 0.31 -5.25 3.78
N GLU A 99 0.68 -4.44 2.81
CA GLU A 99 1.64 -3.35 3.00
C GLU A 99 1.05 -1.99 2.61
N ASP A 100 1.60 -0.93 3.19
CA ASP A 100 1.39 0.47 2.80
C ASP A 100 -0.10 0.82 2.56
N PRO A 101 -0.92 0.75 3.63
CA PRO A 101 -2.36 0.91 3.51
C PRO A 101 -2.75 2.36 3.22
N ASP A 102 -3.79 2.56 2.41
CA ASP A 102 -4.39 3.85 2.09
C ASP A 102 -5.91 3.79 2.30
N ILE A 103 -6.46 4.68 3.15
CA ILE A 103 -7.90 4.80 3.37
C ILE A 103 -8.49 5.86 2.44
N TRP A 104 -9.57 5.50 1.75
CA TRP A 104 -10.41 6.43 1.00
C TRP A 104 -11.88 6.23 1.35
N ILE A 105 -12.60 7.33 1.57
CA ILE A 105 -14.02 7.29 1.90
C ILE A 105 -14.83 7.71 0.68
N ASP A 106 -15.74 6.84 0.25
CA ASP A 106 -16.68 7.17 -0.82
C ASP A 106 -17.81 8.04 -0.28
N ALA A 107 -17.73 9.34 -0.54
CA ALA A 107 -18.76 10.29 -0.13
C ALA A 107 -20.17 9.99 -0.66
N LYS A 108 -20.32 9.17 -1.73
CA LYS A 108 -21.64 8.81 -2.28
C LYS A 108 -22.28 7.65 -1.55
N THR A 109 -21.49 6.64 -1.21
CA THR A 109 -21.99 5.39 -0.63
C THR A 109 -21.75 5.32 0.88
N ASP A 110 -20.93 6.23 1.42
CA ASP A 110 -20.41 6.23 2.78
C ASP A 110 -19.75 4.90 3.13
N LEU A 111 -18.94 4.40 2.19
CA LEU A 111 -18.13 3.20 2.36
C LEU A 111 -16.66 3.59 2.56
N THR A 112 -16.03 2.90 3.49
CA THR A 112 -14.59 2.90 3.73
C THR A 112 -13.94 1.93 2.74
N HIS A 113 -13.08 2.45 1.88
CA HIS A 113 -12.20 1.67 1.02
C HIS A 113 -10.80 1.66 1.63
N LEU A 114 -10.21 0.48 1.76
CA LEU A 114 -8.82 0.29 2.16
C LEU A 114 -8.06 -0.32 0.99
N TYR A 115 -7.07 0.40 0.49
CA TYR A 115 -6.11 -0.10 -0.50
C TYR A 115 -4.81 -0.47 0.19
N PHE A 116 -4.09 -1.43 -0.36
CA PHE A 116 -2.82 -1.89 0.19
C PHE A 116 -2.02 -2.63 -0.88
N THR A 117 -0.70 -2.62 -0.73
CA THR A 117 0.19 -3.39 -1.59
C THR A 117 0.17 -4.86 -1.17
N ILE A 118 0.02 -5.77 -2.14
CA ILE A 118 0.11 -7.23 -1.95
C ILE A 118 1.36 -7.75 -2.66
N PRO A 119 2.50 -7.85 -1.95
CA PRO A 119 3.69 -8.52 -2.45
C PRO A 119 3.59 -10.04 -2.30
N ILE A 120 3.92 -10.74 -3.38
CA ILE A 120 4.08 -12.19 -3.40
C ILE A 120 5.45 -12.51 -3.98
N ILE A 121 6.27 -13.23 -3.23
CA ILE A 121 7.65 -13.56 -3.61
C ILE A 121 7.81 -15.05 -3.90
N PRO A 122 8.75 -15.46 -4.76
CA PRO A 122 9.07 -16.88 -4.91
C PRO A 122 9.74 -17.41 -3.62
N LYS A 123 9.36 -18.61 -3.18
CA LYS A 123 9.96 -19.28 -2.00
C LYS A 123 11.42 -19.61 -2.24
N GLU A 124 11.74 -20.04 -3.46
CA GLU A 124 13.11 -20.28 -3.90
C GLU A 124 13.60 -19.08 -4.71
N LYS A 125 14.70 -18.47 -4.27
CA LYS A 125 15.34 -17.34 -4.96
C LYS A 125 16.07 -17.82 -6.22
N SER A 126 15.34 -18.28 -7.23
CA SER A 126 15.92 -18.47 -8.56
C SER A 126 16.08 -17.12 -9.26
N LYS A 127 17.11 -16.95 -10.10
CA LYS A 127 17.34 -15.69 -10.85
C LYS A 127 16.22 -15.36 -11.86
N LYS A 128 15.30 -16.30 -12.13
CA LYS A 128 14.29 -16.18 -13.19
C LYS A 128 12.94 -15.66 -12.67
N GLU A 129 12.55 -16.02 -11.46
CA GLU A 129 11.26 -15.62 -10.90
C GLU A 129 11.36 -14.27 -10.18
N LYS A 130 10.46 -13.35 -10.52
CA LYS A 130 10.41 -12.00 -9.92
C LYS A 130 9.18 -11.94 -9.02
N SER A 131 9.25 -11.18 -7.93
CA SER A 131 8.07 -10.90 -7.09
C SER A 131 6.87 -10.45 -7.93
N LYS A 132 5.65 -10.77 -7.52
CA LYS A 132 4.41 -10.18 -8.02
C LYS A 132 3.96 -9.12 -7.04
N ILE A 133 3.45 -8.00 -7.54
CA ILE A 133 2.97 -6.92 -6.70
C ILE A 133 1.63 -6.41 -7.24
N HIS A 134 0.59 -6.59 -6.44
CA HIS A 134 -0.78 -6.18 -6.75
C HIS A 134 -1.20 -4.99 -5.88
N LEU A 135 -2.13 -4.16 -6.36
CA LEU A 135 -2.84 -3.20 -5.53
C LEU A 135 -4.14 -3.85 -5.03
N GLY A 136 -4.09 -4.33 -3.79
CA GLY A 136 -5.20 -4.91 -3.08
C GLY A 136 -6.28 -3.89 -2.72
N HIS A 137 -7.45 -4.40 -2.37
CA HIS A 137 -8.60 -3.60 -2.00
C HIS A 137 -9.51 -4.38 -1.03
N ALA A 138 -10.00 -3.68 -0.03
CA ALA A 138 -11.08 -4.13 0.84
C ALA A 138 -12.07 -2.97 1.03
N VAL A 139 -13.35 -3.30 1.22
CA VAL A 139 -14.42 -2.30 1.38
C VAL A 139 -15.38 -2.69 2.50
N GLY A 140 -15.89 -1.69 3.23
CA GLY A 140 -16.82 -1.88 4.33
C GLY A 140 -17.44 -0.56 4.78
N ARG A 141 -18.29 -0.58 5.81
CA ARG A 141 -18.81 0.62 6.49
C ARG A 141 -17.81 1.25 7.46
N SER A 142 -16.81 0.47 7.88
CA SER A 142 -15.74 0.87 8.79
C SER A 142 -14.58 -0.11 8.68
N LEU A 143 -13.47 0.17 9.38
CA LEU A 143 -12.35 -0.75 9.51
C LEU A 143 -12.72 -2.10 10.16
N ASP A 144 -13.84 -2.18 10.89
CA ASP A 144 -14.31 -3.41 11.55
C ASP A 144 -15.19 -4.29 10.67
N SER A 145 -15.58 -3.80 9.49
CA SER A 145 -16.49 -4.51 8.58
C SER A 145 -15.90 -4.66 7.17
N LEU A 146 -14.57 -4.62 7.04
CA LEU A 146 -13.91 -4.71 5.74
C LEU A 146 -14.04 -6.12 5.15
N GLU A 147 -14.41 -6.19 3.89
CA GLU A 147 -14.37 -7.41 3.06
C GLU A 147 -13.39 -7.21 1.92
N MET A 148 -12.41 -8.12 1.83
CA MET A 148 -11.39 -8.10 0.78
C MET A 148 -12.03 -8.48 -0.55
N THR A 149 -11.70 -7.73 -1.60
CA THR A 149 -12.06 -8.06 -2.97
C THR A 149 -10.82 -8.52 -3.73
N ILE A 150 -11.03 -9.00 -4.97
CA ILE A 150 -9.93 -9.14 -5.92
C ILE A 150 -9.18 -7.79 -6.04
N PRO A 151 -7.84 -7.79 -6.16
CA PRO A 151 -7.05 -6.57 -6.34
C PRO A 151 -7.59 -5.68 -7.45
N VAL A 152 -7.63 -4.37 -7.21
CA VAL A 152 -8.05 -3.40 -8.22
C VAL A 152 -7.03 -3.28 -9.35
N LEU A 153 -5.75 -3.56 -9.09
CA LEU A 153 -4.73 -3.73 -10.13
C LEU A 153 -3.91 -5.00 -9.88
N LEU A 154 -3.98 -5.93 -10.83
CA LEU A 154 -3.13 -7.12 -10.84
C LEU A 154 -1.76 -6.80 -11.46
N ASP A 155 -0.75 -7.60 -11.11
CA ASP A 155 0.56 -7.57 -11.75
C ASP A 155 0.38 -8.23 -13.12
N ASN A 156 0.81 -7.57 -14.19
CA ASN A 156 0.68 -8.07 -15.56
C ASN A 156 2.05 -8.41 -16.20
N GLY A 157 3.09 -8.57 -15.38
CA GLY A 157 4.46 -8.84 -15.80
C GLY A 157 5.23 -7.60 -16.30
N LYS A 158 4.51 -6.60 -16.82
CA LYS A 158 5.07 -5.31 -17.24
C LYS A 158 5.02 -4.27 -16.13
N PHE A 159 3.86 -4.12 -15.50
CA PHE A 159 3.58 -3.13 -14.46
C PHE A 159 3.17 -3.79 -13.16
N ARG A 160 3.40 -3.04 -12.09
CA ARG A 160 3.21 -3.43 -10.70
C ARG A 160 2.68 -2.23 -9.98
N ALA A 161 1.70 -2.38 -9.11
CA ALA A 161 1.10 -1.25 -8.42
C ALA A 161 1.41 -1.32 -6.93
N LYS A 162 1.93 -0.22 -6.39
CA LYS A 162 2.06 0.07 -4.96
C LYS A 162 1.48 1.46 -4.70
N GLU A 163 1.27 1.77 -3.43
CA GLU A 163 1.10 3.13 -2.87
C GLU A 163 0.17 4.04 -3.69
N LEU A 164 -1.05 4.21 -3.22
CA LEU A 164 -2.11 4.86 -3.96
C LEU A 164 -2.28 6.32 -3.54
N SER A 165 -2.29 7.23 -4.52
CA SER A 165 -2.83 8.57 -4.36
C SER A 165 -4.13 8.73 -5.14
N VAL A 166 -5.24 8.83 -4.41
CA VAL A 166 -6.58 8.98 -5.00
C VAL A 166 -6.77 10.41 -5.54
N ALA A 167 -7.06 10.52 -6.83
CA ALA A 167 -7.35 11.79 -7.49
C ALA A 167 -8.86 12.13 -7.42
N PRO A 168 -9.26 13.41 -7.55
CA PRO A 168 -10.67 13.78 -7.69
C PRO A 168 -11.30 13.18 -8.95
N VAL A 169 -12.64 13.10 -8.96
CA VAL A 169 -13.40 12.69 -10.14
C VAL A 169 -13.27 13.76 -11.23
N ASN A 170 -12.96 13.35 -12.45
CA ASN A 170 -12.86 14.24 -13.60
C ASN A 170 -14.25 14.56 -14.20
N LYS A 171 -14.29 15.46 -15.18
CA LYS A 171 -15.54 15.88 -15.85
C LYS A 171 -16.30 14.75 -16.56
N LYS A 172 -15.65 13.60 -16.82
CA LYS A 172 -16.24 12.41 -17.44
C LYS A 172 -16.69 11.36 -16.42
N GLY A 173 -16.63 11.65 -15.12
CA GLY A 173 -17.16 10.79 -14.07
C GLY A 173 -16.23 9.68 -13.59
N PHE A 174 -14.93 9.72 -13.92
CA PHE A 174 -13.94 8.73 -13.45
C PHE A 174 -12.68 9.41 -12.89
N ARG A 175 -11.75 8.64 -12.31
CA ARG A 175 -10.53 9.17 -11.68
C ARG A 175 -9.28 8.74 -12.43
N PHE A 176 -8.28 9.62 -12.39
CA PHE A 176 -6.90 9.32 -12.78
C PHE A 176 -6.04 9.28 -11.53
N ASN A 177 -6.15 8.19 -10.78
CA ASN A 177 -5.35 7.99 -9.58
C ASN A 177 -3.87 7.89 -9.95
N LEU A 178 -2.99 8.17 -9.01
CA LEU A 178 -1.56 7.92 -9.15
C LEU A 178 -1.16 6.74 -8.29
N ILE A 179 -0.26 5.92 -8.82
CA ILE A 179 0.33 4.79 -8.12
C ILE A 179 1.85 4.84 -8.30
N GLU A 180 2.57 4.34 -7.31
CA GLU A 180 3.94 3.92 -7.56
C GLU A 180 3.92 2.63 -8.40
N SER A 181 4.73 2.60 -9.43
CA SER A 181 4.94 1.43 -10.27
C SER A 181 6.42 1.20 -10.51
N LYS A 182 6.73 0.13 -11.23
CA LYS A 182 8.11 -0.25 -11.56
C LYS A 182 8.30 -0.32 -13.05
N ASP A 183 9.32 0.36 -13.54
CA ASP A 183 9.85 0.14 -14.89
C ASP A 183 11.25 -0.50 -14.82
N ARG A 184 11.63 -1.24 -15.86
CA ARG A 184 12.99 -1.76 -15.99
C ARG A 184 13.55 -1.46 -17.37
N GLN A 185 14.55 -0.59 -17.41
CA GLN A 185 15.27 -0.23 -18.63
C GLN A 185 16.73 -0.60 -18.49
N THR A 186 17.30 -1.25 -19.53
CA THR A 186 18.74 -1.55 -19.62
C THR A 186 19.32 -2.17 -18.34
N GLY A 187 18.60 -3.13 -17.76
CA GLY A 187 19.01 -3.82 -16.53
C GLY A 187 18.70 -3.09 -15.22
N THR A 188 18.47 -1.78 -15.25
CA THR A 188 18.18 -0.92 -14.09
C THR A 188 16.68 -0.87 -13.79
N SER A 189 16.31 -0.98 -12.52
CA SER A 189 14.93 -0.84 -12.07
C SER A 189 14.66 0.59 -11.60
N TYR A 190 13.57 1.19 -12.05
CA TYR A 190 13.12 2.51 -11.65
C TYR A 190 11.79 2.39 -10.91
N SER A 191 11.67 3.14 -9.82
CA SER A 191 10.36 3.47 -9.25
C SER A 191 9.80 4.64 -10.06
N ILE A 192 8.60 4.48 -10.59
CA ILE A 192 7.94 5.44 -11.49
C ILE A 192 6.58 5.83 -10.91
N VAL A 193 6.04 6.98 -11.32
CA VAL A 193 4.63 7.32 -11.05
C VAL A 193 3.82 7.03 -12.30
N GLN A 194 2.80 6.20 -12.13
CA GLN A 194 1.92 5.78 -13.20
C GLN A 194 0.47 6.13 -12.88
N VAL A 195 -0.31 6.44 -13.92
CA VAL A 195 -1.75 6.65 -13.78
C VAL A 195 -2.46 5.31 -13.62
N ALA A 196 -3.43 5.26 -12.72
CA ALA A 196 -4.43 4.20 -12.61
C ALA A 196 -5.81 4.79 -12.92
N VAL A 197 -6.47 4.25 -13.95
CA VAL A 197 -7.79 4.73 -14.40
C VAL A 197 -8.87 3.96 -13.66
N ALA A 198 -9.61 4.67 -12.81
CA ALA A 198 -10.66 4.10 -11.97
C ALA A 198 -12.03 4.67 -12.35
N LYS A 199 -12.86 3.85 -13.00
CA LYS A 199 -14.27 4.17 -13.28
C LYS A 199 -15.17 3.94 -12.06
N ASP A 200 -14.82 2.95 -11.26
CA ASP A 200 -15.44 2.61 -9.99
C ASP A 200 -14.30 2.21 -9.03
N MET A 201 -14.29 2.78 -7.83
CA MET A 201 -13.21 2.61 -6.85
C MET A 201 -13.18 1.20 -6.24
N GLY A 202 -14.28 0.45 -6.27
CA GLY A 202 -14.37 -0.92 -5.78
C GLY A 202 -14.28 -2.00 -6.87
N LYS A 203 -13.93 -1.63 -8.11
CA LYS A 203 -13.86 -2.54 -9.26
C LYS A 203 -12.45 -2.57 -9.86
N PRO A 204 -12.13 -3.53 -10.73
CA PRO A 204 -10.85 -3.54 -11.44
C PRO A 204 -10.58 -2.22 -12.17
N TRP A 205 -9.33 -1.76 -12.06
CA TRP A 205 -8.81 -0.55 -12.70
C TRP A 205 -7.89 -0.90 -13.87
N GLU A 206 -7.52 0.12 -14.62
CA GLU A 206 -6.64 -0.02 -15.79
C GLU A 206 -5.34 0.75 -15.56
N TYR A 207 -4.20 0.15 -15.91
CA TYR A 207 -2.93 0.88 -15.95
C TYR A 207 -2.96 1.90 -17.08
N GLY A 208 -2.62 3.14 -16.77
CA GLY A 208 -2.48 4.24 -17.70
C GLY A 208 -1.03 4.62 -18.00
N ASN A 209 -0.84 5.86 -18.43
CA ASN A 209 0.46 6.40 -18.81
C ASN A 209 1.39 6.57 -17.60
N ILE A 210 2.69 6.44 -17.84
CA ILE A 210 3.74 6.85 -16.90
C ILE A 210 3.81 8.38 -16.95
N VAL A 211 3.54 9.04 -15.83
CA VAL A 211 3.53 10.51 -15.74
C VAL A 211 4.82 11.07 -15.15
N PHE A 212 5.59 10.23 -14.47
CA PHE A 212 6.92 10.58 -13.99
C PHE A 212 7.85 9.38 -14.06
N HIS A 213 9.02 9.59 -14.64
CA HIS A 213 10.08 8.59 -14.73
C HIS A 213 11.41 9.22 -14.31
N PRO A 214 12.07 8.79 -13.21
CA PRO A 214 13.25 9.46 -12.67
C PRO A 214 14.38 9.68 -13.69
N LYS A 215 14.63 8.68 -14.55
CA LYS A 215 15.61 8.76 -15.64
C LYS A 215 15.41 9.96 -16.58
N ASN A 216 14.17 10.39 -16.81
CA ASN A 216 13.86 11.49 -17.73
C ASN A 216 14.10 12.87 -17.11
N HIS A 217 14.34 12.93 -15.80
CA HIS A 217 14.44 14.17 -15.04
C HIS A 217 15.85 14.40 -14.45
N ASN A 218 16.84 13.59 -14.83
CA ASN A 218 18.23 13.67 -14.32
C ASN A 218 18.32 13.77 -12.79
N ILE A 219 17.38 13.15 -12.08
CA ILE A 219 17.41 13.13 -10.62
C ILE A 219 18.58 12.23 -10.21
N PRO A 220 19.59 12.76 -9.50
CA PRO A 220 20.71 11.95 -9.05
C PRO A 220 20.18 10.84 -8.15
N PHE A 221 20.55 9.59 -8.46
CA PHE A 221 20.39 8.50 -7.51
C PHE A 221 21.33 8.79 -6.34
N ILE A 222 20.76 8.97 -5.14
CA ILE A 222 21.51 9.04 -3.89
C ILE A 222 21.88 7.61 -3.48
#